data_AF-A0A7W4UH92-F1
#
_entry.id   AF-A0A7W4UH92-F1
#
_cell.length_a   1.000
_cell.length_b   1.000
_cell.length_c   1.000
_cell.angle_alpha   90.00
_cell.angle_beta   90.00
_cell.angle_gamma   90.00
#
_symmetry.space_group_name_H-M   'P 1'
#
loop_
_entity.id
_entity.type
_entity.pdbx_description
1 polymer ?
#
loop_
_entity_poly.entity_id
_entity_poly.type
_entity_poly.pdbx_seq_one_letter_code
_entity_poly.pdbx_strand_id
1 'polypeptide(L)'
;MSSELNPSAPPVEQPPVVPTANVGRGALLALATIPVGIAVWVLLWGFGFIASIVAALVAFLSVRLYVLGAGRLTRAGALVVLAITVVTLALAFVGGIAWDAATAVSEETGTGTWAALTDPTFWSWFSSILPEVLPEYGSDIAWAAGFGALGSFTTLRGAFTQPEEPAPAPAPAGEPTPDAPGSH
;
A
#
# COMPACT_ATOMS: atom_id res chain seq x y z
N MET A 1 -39.10 53.77 20.06
CA MET A 1 -38.15 53.74 18.93
C MET A 1 -36.74 53.79 19.51
N SER A 2 -36.14 52.63 19.79
CA SER A 2 -34.68 52.46 19.95
C SER A 2 -34.37 51.01 19.64
N SER A 3 -33.99 50.77 18.39
CA SER A 3 -33.38 49.53 17.94
C SER A 3 -31.98 49.44 18.56
N GLU A 4 -31.80 48.65 19.62
CA GLU A 4 -30.46 48.25 20.07
C GLU A 4 -30.05 47.03 19.25
N LEU A 5 -29.40 47.33 18.12
CA LEU A 5 -28.61 46.41 17.33
C LEU A 5 -27.60 45.74 18.27
N ASN A 6 -27.80 44.46 18.57
CA ASN A 6 -26.81 43.64 19.26
C ASN A 6 -25.54 43.60 18.39
N PRO A 7 -24.44 44.28 18.79
CA PRO A 7 -23.23 44.33 18.00
C PRO A 7 -22.51 42.98 18.13
N SER A 8 -22.44 42.28 17.00
CA SER A 8 -21.31 41.41 16.65
C SER A 8 -20.94 40.38 17.72
N ALA A 9 -21.78 39.36 17.89
CA ALA A 9 -21.25 38.06 18.32
C ALA A 9 -20.09 37.69 17.35
N PRO A 10 -18.87 37.40 17.84
CA PRO A 10 -17.79 36.98 16.96
C PRO A 10 -18.25 35.74 16.18
N PRO A 11 -17.90 35.61 14.89
CA PRO A 11 -18.20 34.41 14.12
C PRO A 11 -17.66 33.22 14.91
N VAL A 12 -18.54 32.30 15.30
CA VAL A 12 -18.14 31.02 15.88
C VAL A 12 -17.35 30.33 14.78
N GLU A 13 -16.01 30.42 14.87
CA GLU A 13 -15.10 29.73 13.97
C GLU A 13 -15.41 28.24 14.11
N GLN A 14 -16.08 27.69 13.09
CA GLN A 14 -16.37 26.26 13.05
C GLN A 14 -15.02 25.54 13.09
N PRO A 15 -14.81 24.56 13.99
CA PRO A 15 -13.55 23.85 14.04
C PRO A 15 -13.23 23.29 12.65
N PRO A 16 -11.98 23.41 12.17
CA PRO A 16 -11.61 22.94 10.85
C PRO A 16 -11.94 21.46 10.77
N VAL A 17 -12.88 21.10 9.89
CA VAL A 17 -13.25 19.71 9.62
C VAL A 17 -12.03 19.05 9.02
N VAL A 18 -11.27 18.34 9.85
CA VAL A 18 -10.09 17.58 9.44
C VAL A 18 -10.57 16.56 8.39
N PRO A 19 -10.17 16.67 7.10
CA PRO A 19 -10.73 15.80 6.07
C PRO A 19 -10.39 14.34 6.36
N THR A 20 -11.35 13.51 6.75
CA THR A 20 -11.11 12.09 7.02
C THR A 20 -10.48 11.46 5.78
N ALA A 21 -9.30 10.86 5.94
CA ALA A 21 -8.61 10.24 4.81
C ALA A 21 -9.54 9.17 4.20
N ASN A 22 -9.80 9.26 2.89
CA ASN A 22 -10.67 8.30 2.20
C ASN A 22 -9.91 7.00 1.91
N VAL A 23 -9.66 6.21 2.97
CA VAL A 23 -8.86 4.98 2.94
C VAL A 23 -9.33 4.01 1.86
N GLY A 24 -10.65 3.88 1.65
CA GLY A 24 -11.22 3.00 0.63
C GLY A 24 -10.86 3.40 -0.82
N ARG A 25 -10.87 4.71 -1.13
CA ARG A 25 -10.47 5.20 -2.47
C ARG A 25 -8.97 5.07 -2.70
N GLY A 26 -8.16 5.32 -1.67
CA GLY A 26 -6.72 5.08 -1.71
C GLY A 26 -6.36 3.62 -1.95
N ALA A 27 -7.03 2.69 -1.26
CA ALA A 27 -6.81 1.25 -1.44
C ALA A 27 -7.18 0.77 -2.85
N LEU A 28 -8.33 1.22 -3.39
CA LEU A 28 -8.76 0.87 -4.75
C LEU A 28 -7.77 1.32 -5.82
N LEU A 29 -7.22 2.53 -5.70
CA LEU A 29 -6.19 3.01 -6.63
C LEU A 29 -4.87 2.26 -6.46
N ALA A 30 -4.49 1.92 -5.23
CA ALA A 30 -3.29 1.15 -4.95
C ALA A 30 -3.36 -0.29 -5.49
N LEU A 31 -4.55 -0.89 -5.60
CA LEU A 31 -4.72 -2.23 -6.21
C LEU A 31 -4.26 -2.27 -7.67
N ALA A 32 -4.29 -1.15 -8.40
CA ALA A 32 -3.74 -1.08 -9.76
C ALA A 32 -2.22 -1.37 -9.81
N THR A 33 -1.53 -1.25 -8.68
CA THR A 33 -0.11 -1.60 -8.56
C THR A 33 0.13 -3.09 -8.70
N ILE A 34 -0.84 -3.94 -8.33
CA ILE A 34 -0.71 -5.40 -8.38
C ILE A 34 -0.40 -5.89 -9.81
N PRO A 35 -1.26 -5.63 -10.83
CA PRO A 35 -0.99 -6.12 -12.18
C PRO A 35 0.28 -5.49 -12.78
N VAL A 36 0.58 -4.22 -12.48
CA VAL A 36 1.79 -3.55 -12.97
C VAL A 36 3.04 -4.18 -12.36
N GLY A 37 3.04 -4.44 -11.05
CA GLY A 37 4.15 -5.08 -10.36
C GLY A 37 4.41 -6.49 -10.86
N ILE A 38 3.35 -7.29 -11.06
CA ILE A 38 3.46 -8.64 -11.62
C ILE A 38 4.05 -8.58 -13.03
N ALA A 39 3.53 -7.72 -13.91
CA ALA A 39 4.01 -7.61 -15.28
C ALA A 39 5.50 -7.22 -15.36
N VAL A 40 5.91 -6.20 -14.59
CA VAL A 40 7.31 -5.76 -14.51
C VAL A 40 8.20 -6.88 -13.95
N TRP A 41 7.75 -7.58 -12.92
CA TRP A 41 8.51 -8.68 -12.33
C TRP A 41 8.72 -9.83 -13.32
N VAL A 42 7.66 -10.30 -13.98
CA VAL A 42 7.73 -11.40 -14.95
C VAL A 42 8.62 -11.03 -16.14
N LEU A 43 8.54 -9.79 -16.63
CA LEU A 43 9.44 -9.30 -17.69
C LEU A 43 10.91 -9.33 -17.27
N LEU A 44 11.20 -9.06 -15.99
CA LEU A 44 12.56 -9.02 -15.46
C LEU A 44 13.04 -10.38 -14.93
N TRP A 45 12.14 -11.34 -14.76
CA TRP A 45 12.42 -12.65 -14.16
C TRP A 45 13.55 -13.39 -14.88
N GLY A 46 13.51 -13.42 -16.22
CA GLY A 46 14.52 -14.07 -17.05
C GLY A 46 15.90 -13.38 -17.08
N PHE A 47 16.05 -12.17 -16.49
CA PHE A 47 17.32 -11.44 -16.47
C PHE A 47 18.22 -11.77 -15.27
N GLY A 48 17.81 -12.72 -14.42
CA GLY A 48 18.71 -13.26 -13.40
C GLY A 48 19.02 -12.31 -12.24
N PHE A 49 17.97 -11.64 -11.72
CA PHE A 49 17.89 -11.00 -10.40
C PHE A 49 17.88 -9.45 -10.36
N ILE A 50 16.66 -8.88 -10.25
CA ILE A 50 16.39 -7.45 -10.03
C ILE A 50 15.27 -7.24 -8.98
N ALA A 51 15.20 -8.11 -7.96
CA ALA A 51 14.12 -8.07 -6.96
C ALA A 51 14.02 -6.72 -6.20
N SER A 52 15.16 -6.07 -5.93
CA SER A 52 15.22 -4.82 -5.17
C SER A 52 14.62 -3.63 -5.92
N ILE A 53 14.89 -3.49 -7.22
CA ILE A 53 14.36 -2.39 -8.03
C ILE A 53 12.86 -2.56 -8.23
N VAL A 54 12.39 -3.79 -8.50
CA VAL A 54 10.95 -4.04 -8.64
C VAL A 54 10.23 -3.79 -7.33
N ALA A 55 10.78 -4.23 -6.20
CA ALA A 55 10.17 -3.95 -4.90
C ALA A 55 10.16 -2.45 -4.54
N ALA A 56 11.24 -1.72 -4.85
CA ALA A 56 11.28 -0.27 -4.68
C ALA A 56 10.21 0.43 -5.53
N LEU A 57 10.07 0.00 -6.79
CA LEU A 57 9.09 0.52 -7.73
C LEU A 57 7.65 0.22 -7.28
N VAL A 58 7.35 -1.02 -6.88
CA VAL A 58 6.04 -1.44 -6.36
C VAL A 58 5.69 -0.68 -5.08
N ALA A 59 6.63 -0.53 -4.15
CA ALA A 59 6.42 0.24 -2.93
C ALA A 59 6.15 1.73 -3.24
N PHE A 60 6.94 2.32 -4.14
CA PHE A 60 6.77 3.71 -4.56
C PHE A 60 5.42 3.95 -5.24
N LEU A 61 5.03 3.11 -6.19
CA LEU A 61 3.74 3.18 -6.87
C LEU A 61 2.59 3.00 -5.90
N SER A 62 2.67 2.03 -4.99
CA SER A 62 1.63 1.78 -3.99
C SER A 62 1.42 2.99 -3.09
N VAL A 63 2.49 3.62 -2.60
CA VAL A 63 2.40 4.86 -1.80
C VAL A 63 1.81 6.00 -2.63
N ARG A 64 2.28 6.21 -3.87
CA ARG A 64 1.81 7.31 -4.73
C ARG A 64 0.33 7.17 -5.07
N LEU A 65 -0.12 5.98 -5.47
CA LEU A 65 -1.51 5.70 -5.80
C LEU A 65 -2.41 5.77 -4.57
N TYR A 66 -1.94 5.29 -3.43
CA TYR A 66 -2.67 5.42 -2.17
C TYR A 66 -2.86 6.89 -1.78
N VAL A 67 -1.80 7.71 -1.82
CA VAL A 67 -1.88 9.15 -1.49
C VAL A 67 -2.77 9.89 -2.50
N LEU A 68 -2.69 9.55 -3.79
CA LEU A 68 -3.55 10.11 -4.82
C LEU A 68 -5.04 9.87 -4.53
N GLY A 69 -5.39 8.69 -4.01
CA GLY A 69 -6.78 8.32 -3.72
C GLY A 69 -7.27 8.71 -2.32
N ALA A 70 -6.41 8.65 -1.31
CA ALA A 70 -6.75 8.93 0.09
C ALA A 70 -6.52 10.39 0.50
N GLY A 71 -5.76 11.17 -0.31
CA GLY A 71 -5.38 12.56 -0.07
C GLY A 71 -4.24 12.71 0.95
N ARG A 72 -4.17 11.85 1.97
CA ARG A 72 -3.09 11.80 2.96
C ARG A 72 -2.75 10.36 3.34
N LEU A 73 -1.55 10.17 3.87
CA LEU A 73 -1.09 8.87 4.37
C LEU A 73 -1.22 8.83 5.90
N THR A 74 -2.10 7.96 6.41
CA THR A 74 -2.24 7.69 7.85
C THR A 74 -1.49 6.40 8.21
N ARG A 75 -1.27 6.13 9.50
CA ARG A 75 -0.67 4.86 9.95
C ARG A 75 -1.44 3.63 9.46
N ALA A 76 -2.78 3.71 9.46
CA ALA A 76 -3.64 2.66 8.91
C ALA A 76 -3.44 2.49 7.40
N GLY A 77 -3.29 3.60 6.65
CA GLY A 77 -2.98 3.58 5.23
C GLY A 77 -1.62 2.96 4.90
N ALA A 78 -0.60 3.23 5.73
CA ALA A 78 0.71 2.62 5.58
C ALA A 78 0.67 1.08 5.75
N LEU A 79 -0.15 0.56 6.66
CA LEU A 79 -0.39 -0.88 6.79
C LEU A 79 -1.08 -1.47 5.55
N VAL A 80 -2.05 -0.77 4.95
CA VAL A 80 -2.69 -1.20 3.70
C VAL A 80 -1.67 -1.25 2.56
N VAL A 81 -0.85 -0.22 2.41
CA VAL A 81 0.20 -0.15 1.39
C VAL A 81 1.24 -1.27 1.58
N LEU A 82 1.64 -1.53 2.82
CA LEU A 82 2.52 -2.65 3.15
C LEU A 82 1.89 -3.99 2.72
N ALA A 83 0.63 -4.23 3.09
CA ALA A 83 -0.07 -5.46 2.72
C ALA A 83 -0.15 -5.63 1.20
N ILE A 84 -0.52 -4.57 0.46
CA ILE A 84 -0.57 -4.59 -1.01
C ILE A 84 0.81 -4.88 -1.60
N THR A 85 1.87 -4.27 -1.07
CA THR A 85 3.24 -4.51 -1.52
C THR A 85 3.64 -5.97 -1.33
N VAL A 86 3.40 -6.53 -0.14
CA VAL A 86 3.73 -7.93 0.17
C VAL A 86 2.95 -8.88 -0.73
N VAL A 87 1.63 -8.67 -0.89
CA VAL A 87 0.78 -9.48 -1.77
C VAL A 87 1.24 -9.40 -3.22
N THR A 88 1.59 -8.19 -3.70
CA THR A 88 2.08 -7.99 -5.07
C THR A 88 3.37 -8.76 -5.29
N LEU A 89 4.33 -8.67 -4.36
CA LEU A 89 5.60 -9.39 -4.47
C LEU A 89 5.41 -10.90 -4.44
N ALA A 90 4.52 -11.41 -3.58
CA ALA A 90 4.21 -12.84 -3.52
C ALA A 90 3.59 -13.34 -4.84
N LEU A 91 2.58 -12.64 -5.36
CA LEU A 91 1.95 -12.99 -6.64
C LEU A 91 2.92 -12.87 -7.82
N ALA A 92 3.77 -11.86 -7.81
CA ALA A 92 4.79 -11.65 -8.83
C ALA A 92 5.82 -12.79 -8.83
N PHE A 93 6.26 -13.25 -7.65
CA PHE A 93 7.15 -14.40 -7.50
C PHE A 93 6.52 -15.68 -8.04
N VAL A 94 5.25 -15.97 -7.67
CA VAL A 94 4.51 -17.11 -8.24
C VAL A 94 4.37 -16.99 -9.76
N GLY A 95 4.15 -15.77 -10.27
CA GLY A 95 4.13 -15.49 -11.71
C GLY A 95 5.47 -15.80 -12.39
N GLY A 96 6.60 -15.57 -11.71
CA GLY A 96 7.92 -15.99 -12.17
C GLY A 96 8.06 -17.51 -12.27
N ILE A 97 7.68 -18.25 -11.21
CA ILE A 97 7.69 -19.72 -11.24
C ILE A 97 6.78 -20.25 -12.36
N ALA A 98 5.61 -19.65 -12.55
CA ALA A 98 4.70 -20.02 -13.64
C ALA A 98 5.32 -19.76 -15.01
N TRP A 99 6.09 -18.68 -15.16
CA TRP A 99 6.83 -18.39 -16.39
C TRP A 99 7.88 -19.45 -16.69
N ASP A 100 8.64 -19.90 -15.69
CA ASP A 100 9.63 -20.96 -15.85
C ASP A 100 8.96 -22.29 -16.24
N ALA A 101 7.88 -22.64 -15.56
CA ALA A 101 7.10 -23.84 -15.88
C ALA A 101 6.53 -23.79 -17.30
N ALA A 102 6.01 -22.64 -17.74
CA ALA A 102 5.52 -22.46 -19.09
C ALA A 102 6.64 -22.50 -20.15
N THR A 103 7.84 -22.05 -19.80
CA THR A 103 9.02 -22.11 -20.67
C THR A 103 9.47 -23.56 -20.84
N ALA A 104 9.50 -24.36 -19.77
CA ALA A 104 9.78 -25.78 -19.85
C ALA A 104 8.76 -26.54 -20.72
N VAL A 105 7.46 -26.28 -20.55
CA VAL A 105 6.41 -26.85 -21.40
C VAL A 105 6.56 -26.43 -22.86
N SER A 106 6.91 -25.17 -23.10
CA SER A 106 7.17 -24.62 -24.43
C SER A 106 8.33 -25.34 -25.13
N GLU A 107 9.42 -25.61 -24.41
CA GLU A 107 10.58 -26.35 -24.93
C GLU A 107 10.23 -27.80 -25.29
N GLU A 108 9.41 -28.47 -24.48
CA GLU A 108 9.00 -29.86 -24.74
C GLU A 108 7.98 -30.01 -25.87
N THR A 109 7.03 -29.07 -25.96
CA THR A 109 5.91 -29.16 -26.90
C THR A 109 6.15 -28.41 -28.21
N GLY A 110 7.18 -27.56 -28.28
CA GLY A 110 7.44 -26.68 -29.41
C GLY A 110 6.40 -25.56 -29.57
N THR A 111 5.52 -25.37 -28.59
CA THR A 111 4.57 -24.25 -28.53
C THR A 111 5.27 -23.01 -27.97
N GLY A 112 4.69 -21.82 -28.13
CA GLY A 112 5.26 -20.62 -27.49
C GLY A 112 4.93 -20.56 -25.99
N THR A 113 5.84 -20.01 -25.16
CA THR A 113 5.64 -19.81 -23.71
C THR A 113 4.31 -19.14 -23.38
N TRP A 114 3.92 -18.13 -24.16
CA TRP A 114 2.65 -17.44 -23.98
C TRP A 114 1.44 -18.34 -24.27
N ALA A 115 1.55 -19.21 -25.29
CA ALA A 115 0.50 -20.16 -25.62
C ALA A 115 0.30 -21.17 -24.47
N ALA A 116 1.39 -21.65 -23.88
CA ALA A 116 1.36 -22.53 -22.70
C ALA A 116 0.69 -21.85 -21.50
N LEU A 117 0.99 -20.58 -21.20
CA LEU A 117 0.33 -19.83 -20.11
C LEU A 117 -1.16 -19.60 -20.33
N THR A 118 -1.58 -19.46 -21.59
CA THR A 118 -2.99 -19.29 -21.94
C THR A 118 -3.75 -20.62 -22.06
N ASP A 119 -3.06 -21.75 -21.93
CA ASP A 119 -3.70 -23.05 -21.97
C ASP A 119 -4.62 -23.21 -20.74
N PRO A 120 -5.89 -23.62 -20.92
CA PRO A 120 -6.84 -23.78 -19.82
C PRO A 120 -6.41 -24.80 -18.76
N THR A 121 -5.59 -25.78 -19.14
CA THR A 121 -5.13 -26.86 -18.26
C THR A 121 -3.86 -26.50 -17.50
N PHE A 122 -3.07 -25.55 -18.02
CA PHE A 122 -1.80 -25.13 -17.43
C PHE A 122 -1.96 -24.73 -15.96
N TRP A 123 -2.91 -23.86 -15.63
CA TRP A 123 -3.07 -23.36 -14.26
C TRP A 123 -3.53 -24.44 -13.28
N SER A 124 -4.32 -25.41 -13.74
CA SER A 124 -4.72 -26.56 -12.91
C SER A 124 -3.56 -27.51 -12.65
N TRP A 125 -2.70 -27.74 -13.63
CA TRP A 125 -1.49 -28.53 -13.48
C TRP A 125 -0.43 -27.81 -12.64
N PHE A 126 -0.17 -26.55 -12.96
CA PHE A 126 0.79 -25.71 -12.24
C PHE A 126 0.48 -25.62 -10.76
N SER A 127 -0.79 -25.36 -10.41
CA SER A 127 -1.21 -25.27 -9.00
C SER A 127 -1.11 -26.61 -8.24
N SER A 128 -1.17 -27.76 -8.92
CA SER A 128 -0.99 -29.06 -8.28
C SER A 128 0.49 -29.38 -8.02
N ILE A 129 1.40 -28.95 -8.89
CA ILE A 129 2.85 -29.14 -8.70
C ILE A 129 3.51 -28.05 -7.86
N LEU A 130 2.91 -26.87 -7.79
CA LEU A 130 3.44 -25.71 -7.06
C LEU A 130 3.92 -26.04 -5.64
N PRO A 131 3.15 -26.72 -4.76
CA PRO A 131 3.61 -27.01 -3.40
C PRO A 131 4.83 -27.94 -3.33
N GLU A 132 5.04 -28.78 -4.35
CA GLU A 132 6.19 -29.68 -4.45
C GLU A 132 7.46 -28.94 -4.88
N VAL A 133 7.33 -28.00 -5.84
CA VAL A 133 8.47 -27.23 -6.37
C VAL A 133 8.80 -26.00 -5.53
N LEU A 134 7.85 -25.45 -4.79
CA LEU A 134 8.04 -24.23 -3.99
C LEU A 134 9.23 -24.28 -3.01
N PRO A 135 9.50 -25.41 -2.31
CA PRO A 135 10.67 -25.54 -1.45
C PRO A 135 12.01 -25.39 -2.19
N GLU A 136 12.07 -25.74 -3.48
CA GLU A 136 13.28 -25.60 -4.31
C GLU A 136 13.64 -24.13 -4.52
N TYR A 137 12.62 -23.26 -4.61
CA TYR A 137 12.78 -21.80 -4.69
C TYR A 137 13.05 -21.14 -3.33
N GLY A 138 13.24 -21.91 -2.24
CA GLY A 138 13.36 -21.36 -0.89
C GLY A 138 14.48 -20.33 -0.72
N SER A 139 15.63 -20.56 -1.36
CA SER A 139 16.73 -19.58 -1.37
C SER A 139 16.40 -18.33 -2.16
N ASP A 140 15.74 -18.47 -3.32
CA ASP A 140 15.31 -17.33 -4.14
C ASP A 140 14.23 -16.51 -3.46
N ILE A 141 13.33 -17.15 -2.72
CA ILE A 141 12.34 -16.49 -1.86
C ILE A 141 13.06 -15.70 -0.76
N ALA A 142 14.07 -16.27 -0.11
CA ALA A 142 14.81 -15.58 0.94
C ALA A 142 15.53 -14.33 0.39
N TRP A 143 16.16 -14.45 -0.79
CA TRP A 143 16.77 -13.31 -1.47
C TRP A 143 15.74 -12.28 -1.91
N ALA A 144 14.66 -12.71 -2.57
CA ALA A 144 13.57 -11.84 -2.99
C ALA A 144 12.95 -11.08 -1.80
N ALA A 145 12.78 -11.75 -0.66
CA ALA A 145 12.30 -11.12 0.57
C ALA A 145 13.33 -10.12 1.13
N GLY A 146 14.62 -10.49 1.19
CA GLY A 146 15.69 -9.61 1.68
C GLY A 146 15.87 -8.36 0.83
N PHE A 147 15.99 -8.53 -0.48
CA PHE A 147 16.11 -7.43 -1.44
C PHE A 147 14.81 -6.65 -1.59
N GLY A 148 13.67 -7.33 -1.47
CA GLY A 148 12.36 -6.70 -1.48
C GLY A 148 12.14 -5.81 -0.27
N ALA A 149 12.51 -6.29 0.91
CA ALA A 149 12.53 -5.50 2.13
C ALA A 149 13.49 -4.31 1.99
N LEU A 150 14.72 -4.53 1.51
CA LEU A 150 15.70 -3.46 1.34
C LEU A 150 15.23 -2.37 0.35
N GLY A 151 14.66 -2.78 -0.79
CA GLY A 151 14.16 -1.86 -1.82
C GLY A 151 12.92 -1.07 -1.38
N SER A 152 12.05 -1.68 -0.57
CA SER A 152 10.85 -1.02 -0.04
C SER A 152 11.07 -0.28 1.28
N PHE A 153 12.20 -0.51 1.97
CA PHE A 153 12.42 -0.04 3.34
C PHE A 153 12.32 1.47 3.48
N THR A 154 13.00 2.24 2.63
CA THR A 154 13.01 3.71 2.73
C THR A 154 11.63 4.31 2.47
N THR A 155 10.93 3.78 1.47
CA THR A 155 9.57 4.18 1.09
C THR A 155 8.56 3.86 2.20
N LEU A 156 8.59 2.64 2.73
CA LEU A 156 7.70 2.23 3.81
C LEU A 156 8.03 2.95 5.12
N ARG A 157 9.31 3.11 5.47
CA ARG A 157 9.73 3.90 6.64
C ARG A 157 9.25 5.35 6.53
N GLY A 158 9.35 5.95 5.34
CA GLY A 158 8.80 7.27 5.05
C GLY A 158 7.29 7.32 5.27
N ALA A 159 6.57 6.26 4.88
CA ALA A 159 5.13 6.14 5.08
C ALA A 159 4.72 6.10 6.57
N PHE A 160 5.51 5.44 7.43
CA PHE A 160 5.22 5.32 8.86
C PHE A 160 5.68 6.51 9.71
N THR A 161 6.59 7.35 9.19
CA THR A 161 7.19 8.47 9.93
C THR A 161 6.54 9.82 9.65
N GLN A 162 5.56 9.89 8.76
CA GLN A 162 4.78 11.12 8.54
C GLN A 162 4.09 11.52 9.85
N PRO A 163 4.37 12.72 10.39
CA PRO A 163 3.68 13.23 11.57
C PRO A 163 2.19 13.30 11.28
N GLU A 164 1.39 12.62 12.10
CA GLU A 164 -0.03 12.91 12.18
C GLU A 164 -0.14 14.32 12.74
N GLU A 165 -0.53 15.28 11.89
CA GLU A 165 -0.61 16.69 12.27
C GLU A 165 -1.45 16.78 13.56
N PRO A 166 -0.89 17.31 14.67
CA PRO A 166 -1.54 17.24 15.97
C PRO A 166 -2.91 17.90 15.89
N ALA A 167 -3.94 17.20 16.38
CA ALA A 167 -5.22 17.85 16.64
C ALA A 167 -4.95 19.12 17.46
N PRO A 168 -5.52 20.28 17.08
CA PRO A 168 -5.29 21.52 17.80
C PRO A 168 -5.59 21.30 19.27
N ALA A 169 -4.63 21.68 20.13
CA ALA A 169 -4.71 21.45 21.57
C ALA A 169 -6.07 21.96 22.09
N PRO A 170 -6.78 21.19 22.93
CA PRO A 170 -8.00 21.68 23.56
C PRO A 170 -7.67 22.99 24.26
N ALA A 171 -8.42 24.04 23.92
CA ALA A 171 -8.26 25.36 24.53
C ALA A 171 -8.24 25.20 26.06
N PRO A 172 -7.38 25.95 26.78
CA PRO A 172 -7.25 25.82 28.22
C PRO A 172 -8.63 25.91 28.86
N ALA A 173 -9.03 24.85 29.57
CA ALA A 173 -10.26 24.83 30.33
C ALA A 173 -10.25 26.06 31.24
N GLY A 174 -11.24 26.92 31.06
CA GLY A 174 -11.35 28.21 31.74
C GLY A 174 -11.07 28.05 33.23
N GLU A 175 -10.23 28.94 33.74
CA GLU A 175 -9.90 29.04 35.16
C GLU A 175 -11.17 28.96 36.01
N PRO A 176 -11.18 28.17 37.10
CA PRO A 176 -12.31 28.16 38.02
C PRO A 176 -12.40 29.55 38.67
N THR A 177 -13.43 30.31 38.32
CA THR A 177 -13.77 31.59 38.96
C THR A 177 -13.85 31.38 40.48
N PRO A 178 -13.08 32.11 41.30
CA PRO A 178 -13.13 31.98 42.76
C PRO A 178 -14.51 32.31 43.31
N ASP A 179 -14.95 31.53 44.30
CA ASP A 179 -16.18 31.73 45.07
C ASP A 179 -16.39 33.20 45.44
N ALA A 180 -17.54 33.76 45.04
CA ALA A 180 -17.96 35.08 45.49
C ALA A 180 -18.38 35.01 46.98
N PRO A 181 -17.93 35.94 47.83
CA PRO A 181 -18.25 35.96 49.26
C PRO A 181 -19.71 36.38 49.50
N GLY A 182 -20.34 35.77 50.52
CA GLY A 182 -21.74 35.99 50.86
C GLY A 182 -22.08 37.37 51.43
N SER A 183 -23.34 37.76 51.22
CA SER A 183 -24.15 38.75 51.96
C SER A 183 -25.51 38.79 51.25
N HIS A 184 -26.68 38.48 51.81
CA HIS A 184 -27.26 38.71 53.14
C HIS A 184 -28.29 37.64 53.49
#